data_AF-A0A822ZH07-F1
#
_entry.id   AF-A0A822ZH07-F1
#
_cell.length_a   1.000
_cell.length_b   1.000
_cell.length_c   1.000
_cell.angle_alpha   90.00
_cell.angle_beta   90.00
_cell.angle_gamma   90.00
#
_symmetry.space_group_name_H-M   'P 1'
#
loop_
_entity.id
_entity.type
_entity.pdbx_description
1 polymer ?
#
loop_
_entity_poly.entity_id
_entity_poly.type
_entity_poly.pdbx_seq_one_letter_code
_entity_poly.pdbx_strand_id
1 'polypeptide(L)'
;MAGFLSFIRRLYFSAYNWAVCFGWCQVLYFALKTLRESGYEHVYDAVERPLQLAQTAAILEIIHGLLGLVRSPITATLPQIGSRLYLTWAILYSFPETRTHMLVSSLVISWSVTEVLRS
;
A
#
# COMPACT_ATOMS: atom_id res chain seq x y z
N MET A 1 22.68 -0.02 -27.40
CA MET A 1 21.51 -0.76 -26.85
C MET A 1 21.32 -0.61 -25.35
N ALA A 2 22.37 -0.58 -24.52
CA ALA A 2 22.23 -0.44 -23.06
C ALA A 2 21.52 0.85 -22.58
N GLY A 3 21.72 1.99 -23.27
CA GLY A 3 21.07 3.26 -22.93
C GLY A 3 19.54 3.24 -23.09
N PHE A 4 19.02 2.61 -24.15
CA PHE A 4 17.58 2.53 -24.41
C PHE A 4 16.85 1.67 -23.37
N LEU A 5 17.43 0.51 -23.01
CA LEU A 5 16.89 -0.35 -21.95
C LEU A 5 16.86 0.37 -20.59
N SER A 6 17.89 1.16 -20.29
CA SER A 6 17.97 1.94 -19.06
C SER A 6 16.90 3.03 -18.98
N PHE A 7 16.56 3.64 -20.12
CA PHE A 7 15.51 4.65 -20.22
C PHE A 7 14.12 4.05 -20.02
N ILE A 8 13.83 2.92 -20.68
CA ILE A 8 12.57 2.18 -20.48
C ILE A 8 12.40 1.77 -19.02
N ARG A 9 13.47 1.26 -18.39
CA ARG A 9 13.45 0.88 -16.97
C ARG A 9 13.12 2.08 -16.06
N ARG A 10 13.71 3.25 -16.33
CA ARG A 10 13.40 4.48 -15.57
C ARG A 10 11.94 4.92 -15.75
N LEU A 11 11.41 4.88 -16.96
CA LEU A 11 10.02 5.22 -17.22
C LEU A 11 9.06 4.24 -16.54
N TYR A 12 9.35 2.94 -16.62
CA TYR A 12 8.57 1.91 -15.94
C TYR A 12 8.52 2.15 -14.43
N PHE A 13 9.68 2.35 -13.78
CA PHE A 13 9.73 2.63 -12.35
C PHE A 13 9.02 3.93 -11.96
N SER A 14 9.18 4.98 -12.76
CA SER A 14 8.47 6.25 -12.53
C SER A 14 6.95 6.06 -12.61
N ALA A 15 6.47 5.44 -13.68
CA ALA A 15 5.04 5.18 -13.87
C ALA A 15 4.46 4.27 -12.76
N TYR A 16 5.23 3.26 -12.35
CA TYR A 16 4.86 2.37 -11.26
C TYR A 16 4.71 3.13 -9.93
N ASN A 17 5.70 3.94 -9.55
CA ASN A 17 5.64 4.75 -8.34
C ASN A 17 4.46 5.72 -8.35
N TRP A 18 4.20 6.38 -9.49
CA TRP A 18 3.03 7.25 -9.63
C TRP A 18 1.71 6.50 -9.47
N ALA A 19 1.59 5.29 -10.03
CA ALA A 19 0.40 4.47 -9.88
C ALA A 19 0.17 4.04 -8.42
N VAL A 20 1.25 3.64 -7.72
CA VAL A 20 1.20 3.28 -6.30
C VAL A 20 0.84 4.49 -5.44
N CYS A 21 1.46 5.65 -5.70
CA CYS A 21 1.15 6.91 -5.04
C CYS A 21 -0.33 7.27 -5.19
N PHE A 22 -0.86 7.18 -6.41
CA PHE A 22 -2.28 7.43 -6.69
C PHE A 22 -3.19 6.45 -5.95
N GLY A 23 -2.83 5.15 -5.92
CA GLY A 23 -3.55 4.13 -5.16
C GLY A 23 -3.65 4.46 -3.67
N TRP A 24 -2.53 4.83 -3.03
CA TRP A 24 -2.52 5.21 -1.62
C TRP A 24 -3.21 6.55 -1.34
N CYS A 25 -3.13 7.52 -2.26
CA CYS A 25 -3.90 8.76 -2.17
C CYS A 25 -5.40 8.47 -2.20
N GLN A 26 -5.84 7.52 -3.03
CA GLN A 26 -7.24 7.10 -3.09
C GLN A 26 -7.69 6.43 -1.79
N VAL A 27 -6.86 5.55 -1.20
CA VAL A 27 -7.12 4.96 0.13
C VAL A 27 -7.28 6.07 1.18
N LEU A 28 -6.34 7.02 1.23
CA LEU A 28 -6.37 8.13 2.17
C LEU A 28 -7.62 9.00 2.00
N TYR A 29 -7.97 9.33 0.76
CA TYR A 29 -9.14 10.13 0.45
C TYR A 29 -10.43 9.46 0.92
N PHE A 30 -10.62 8.17 0.62
CA PHE A 30 -11.78 7.42 1.10
C PHE A 30 -11.78 7.29 2.62
N ALA A 31 -10.62 7.05 3.25
CA ALA A 31 -10.51 6.97 4.70
C ALA A 31 -10.97 8.27 5.37
N LEU A 32 -10.47 9.42 4.91
CA LEU A 32 -10.79 10.73 5.47
C LEU A 32 -12.24 11.14 5.19
N LYS A 33 -12.74 10.87 3.97
CA LYS A 33 -14.12 11.18 3.59
C LYS A 33 -15.10 10.40 4.48
N THR A 34 -14.93 9.09 4.59
CA THR A 34 -15.82 8.24 5.38
C THR A 34 -15.72 8.53 6.87
N LEU A 35 -14.52 8.86 7.37
CA LEU A 35 -14.34 9.26 8.76
C LEU A 35 -15.11 10.55 9.10
N ARG A 36 -15.16 11.51 8.16
CA ARG A 36 -15.89 12.76 8.32
C ARG A 36 -17.41 12.60 8.18
N GLU A 37 -17.87 11.76 7.25
CA GLU A 37 -19.29 11.63 6.91
C GLU A 37 -20.04 10.59 7.76
N SER A 38 -19.40 9.47 8.08
CA SER A 38 -20.06 8.27 8.63
C SER A 38 -19.42 7.76 9.92
N GLY A 39 -18.32 8.37 10.39
CA GLY A 39 -17.60 7.95 11.57
C GLY A 39 -16.63 6.79 11.32
N TYR A 40 -15.95 6.35 12.39
CA TYR A 40 -14.82 5.42 12.30
C TYR A 40 -15.22 3.98 11.96
N GLU A 41 -16.47 3.57 12.22
CA GLU A 41 -16.94 2.18 12.04
C GLU A 41 -17.04 1.78 10.56
N HIS A 42 -17.37 2.72 9.68
CA HIS A 42 -17.56 2.46 8.24
C HIS A 42 -16.32 2.74 7.39
N VAL A 43 -15.24 3.27 8.00
CA VAL A 43 -14.01 3.62 7.29
C VAL A 43 -13.43 2.40 6.59
N TYR A 44 -13.43 1.24 7.28
CA TYR A 44 -12.80 0.04 6.74
C TYR A 44 -13.54 -0.49 5.50
N ASP A 45 -14.87 -0.47 5.48
CA ASP A 45 -15.67 -0.97 4.34
C ASP A 45 -15.43 -0.14 3.07
N ALA A 46 -15.24 1.17 3.21
CA ALA A 46 -14.94 2.05 2.08
C ALA A 46 -13.52 1.89 1.54
N VAL A 47 -12.56 1.55 2.41
CA VAL A 47 -11.13 1.46 2.06
C VAL A 47 -10.65 0.05 1.81
N GLU A 48 -11.44 -0.99 2.08
CA GLU A 48 -11.03 -2.40 1.93
C GLU A 48 -10.46 -2.70 0.55
N ARG A 49 -11.23 -2.39 -0.51
CA ARG A 49 -10.80 -2.63 -1.89
C ARG A 49 -9.53 -1.87 -2.27
N PRO A 50 -9.45 -0.55 -2.10
CA PRO A 50 -8.23 0.17 -2.47
C PRO A 50 -7.04 -0.20 -1.56
N LEU A 51 -7.27 -0.54 -0.28
CA LEU A 51 -6.22 -1.00 0.64
C LEU A 51 -5.64 -2.36 0.21
N GLN A 52 -6.49 -3.32 -0.14
CA GLN A 52 -6.04 -4.63 -0.63
C GLN A 52 -5.25 -4.50 -1.94
N LEU A 53 -5.71 -3.64 -2.86
CA LEU A 53 -4.97 -3.35 -4.10
C LEU A 53 -3.62 -2.67 -3.84
N ALA A 54 -3.58 -1.69 -2.93
CA ALA A 54 -2.33 -1.01 -2.59
C ALA A 54 -1.32 -1.93 -1.88
N GLN A 55 -1.81 -2.80 -0.98
CA GLN A 55 -0.96 -3.78 -0.29
C GLN A 55 -0.45 -4.88 -1.23
N THR A 56 -1.29 -5.36 -2.17
CA THR A 56 -0.83 -6.33 -3.17
C THR A 56 0.15 -5.73 -4.17
N ALA A 57 0.03 -4.43 -4.49
CA ALA A 57 1.06 -3.73 -5.25
C ALA A 57 2.41 -3.74 -4.53
N ALA A 58 2.47 -3.65 -3.20
CA ALA A 58 3.73 -3.75 -2.45
C ALA A 58 4.46 -5.10 -2.64
N ILE A 59 3.76 -6.17 -3.05
CA ILE A 59 4.40 -7.45 -3.41
C ILE A 59 5.24 -7.30 -4.68
N LEU A 60 4.79 -6.49 -5.65
CA LEU A 60 5.54 -6.23 -6.87
C LEU A 60 6.88 -5.53 -6.57
N GLU A 61 6.94 -4.66 -5.56
CA GLU A 61 8.21 -4.07 -5.12
C GLU A 61 9.19 -5.12 -4.59
N ILE A 62 8.71 -6.10 -3.83
CA ILE A 62 9.54 -7.23 -3.36
C ILE A 62 10.07 -8.00 -4.57
N ILE A 63 9.23 -8.26 -5.57
CA ILE A 63 9.61 -8.96 -6.79
C ILE A 63 10.65 -8.14 -7.58
N HIS A 64 10.48 -6.83 -7.72
CA HIS A 64 11.48 -5.96 -8.37
C HIS A 64 12.81 -5.96 -7.64
N GLY A 65 12.79 -6.02 -6.30
CA GLY A 65 13.98 -6.21 -5.46
C GLY A 65 14.64 -7.56 -5.69
N LEU A 66 13.87 -8.66 -5.64
CA LEU A 66 14.35 -10.03 -5.85
C LEU A 66 14.96 -10.25 -7.24
N LEU A 67 14.37 -9.66 -8.28
CA LEU A 67 14.88 -9.72 -9.65
C LEU A 67 16.13 -8.84 -9.86
N GLY A 68 16.61 -8.13 -8.82
CA GLY A 68 17.82 -7.29 -8.90
C GLY A 68 17.65 -6.04 -9.76
N LEU A 69 16.41 -5.64 -10.07
CA LEU A 69 16.13 -4.42 -10.84
C LEU A 69 16.43 -3.14 -10.03
N VAL A 70 16.43 -3.25 -8.69
CA VAL A 70 16.78 -2.18 -7.75
C VAL A 70 17.71 -2.74 -6.66
N ARG A 71 18.78 -2.00 -6.33
CA ARG A 71 19.64 -2.29 -5.17
C ARG A 71 18.91 -1.88 -3.89
N SER A 72 17.92 -2.64 -3.47
CA SER A 72 17.29 -2.47 -2.15
C SER A 72 17.65 -3.66 -1.28
N PRO A 73 17.95 -3.47 0.03
CA PRO A 73 18.16 -4.58 0.96
C PRO A 73 16.84 -5.34 1.16
N ILE A 74 16.64 -6.38 0.34
CA ILE A 74 15.43 -7.22 0.29
C ILE A 74 15.12 -7.83 1.67
N THR A 75 16.15 -8.12 2.47
CA THR A 75 16.03 -8.64 3.83
C THR A 75 15.34 -7.68 4.80
N ALA A 76 15.40 -6.36 4.54
CA ALA A 76 14.72 -5.36 5.36
C ALA A 76 13.29 -5.07 4.85
N THR A 77 13.06 -5.09 3.55
CA THR A 77 11.73 -4.80 2.96
C THR A 77 10.76 -5.97 3.07
N LEU A 78 11.25 -7.22 3.05
CA LEU A 78 10.41 -8.42 3.20
C LEU A 78 9.61 -8.46 4.51
N PRO A 79 10.22 -8.33 5.71
CA PRO A 79 9.46 -8.29 6.96
C PRO A 79 8.54 -7.07 7.05
N GLN A 80 8.97 -5.94 6.49
CA GLN A 80 8.26 -4.67 6.59
C GLN A 80 6.95 -4.67 5.78
N ILE A 81 6.97 -5.20 4.55
CA ILE A 81 5.78 -5.34 3.72
C ILE A 81 4.99 -6.59 4.12
N GLY A 82 5.67 -7.70 4.44
CA GLY A 82 5.05 -8.95 4.88
C GLY A 82 4.21 -8.79 6.14
N SER A 83 4.67 -8.02 7.13
CA SER A 83 3.89 -7.73 8.34
C SER A 83 2.60 -6.97 8.04
N ARG A 84 2.63 -6.00 7.10
CA ARG A 84 1.44 -5.24 6.68
C ARG A 84 0.45 -6.08 5.90
N LEU A 85 0.95 -6.92 4.99
CA LEU A 85 0.14 -7.90 4.27
C LEU A 85 -0.53 -8.89 5.23
N TYR A 86 0.21 -9.39 6.21
CA TYR A 86 -0.33 -10.28 7.24
C TYR A 86 -1.46 -9.58 8.03
N LEU A 87 -1.26 -8.35 8.49
CA LEU A 87 -2.30 -7.61 9.19
C LEU A 87 -3.55 -7.37 8.33
N THR A 88 -3.37 -7.07 7.03
CA THR A 88 -4.50 -6.76 6.13
C THR A 88 -5.25 -8.03 5.70
N TRP A 89 -4.54 -9.07 5.26
CA TRP A 89 -5.13 -10.30 4.73
C TRP A 89 -5.39 -11.38 5.77
N ALA A 90 -4.53 -11.54 6.78
CA ALA A 90 -4.73 -12.60 7.78
C ALA A 90 -5.62 -12.11 8.92
N ILE A 91 -5.48 -10.86 9.37
CA ILE A 91 -6.26 -10.34 10.51
C ILE A 91 -7.51 -9.62 10.04
N LEU A 92 -7.36 -8.48 9.35
CA LEU A 92 -8.50 -7.60 9.05
C LEU A 92 -9.52 -8.24 8.10
N TYR A 93 -9.06 -9.05 7.13
CA TYR A 93 -9.95 -9.82 6.26
C TYR A 93 -10.67 -10.93 7.03
N SER A 94 -9.95 -11.73 7.83
CA SER A 94 -10.53 -12.88 8.55
C SER A 94 -11.42 -12.50 9.73
N PHE A 95 -11.14 -11.37 10.41
CA PHE A 95 -11.85 -10.95 11.63
C PHE A 95 -12.62 -9.64 11.41
N PRO A 96 -13.85 -9.69 10.86
CA PRO A 96 -14.65 -8.51 10.60
C PRO A 96 -14.97 -7.70 11.85
N GLU A 97 -15.04 -8.31 13.04
CA GLU A 97 -15.32 -7.56 14.29
C GLU A 97 -14.22 -6.57 14.66
N THR A 98 -12.98 -6.79 14.22
CA THR A 98 -11.87 -5.86 14.51
C THR A 98 -11.89 -4.59 13.66
N ARG A 99 -12.65 -4.57 12.56
CA ARG A 99 -12.66 -3.48 11.57
C ARG A 99 -13.34 -2.20 12.08
N THR A 100 -14.23 -2.31 13.06
CA THR A 100 -14.98 -1.18 13.63
C THR A 100 -14.19 -0.42 14.70
N HIS A 101 -13.03 -0.92 15.11
CA HIS A 101 -12.20 -0.24 16.09
C HIS A 101 -11.53 1.01 15.49
N MET A 102 -11.61 2.12 16.22
CA MET A 102 -10.93 3.39 15.88
C MET A 102 -9.44 3.23 15.55
N LEU A 103 -8.77 2.24 16.16
CA LEU A 103 -7.36 1.94 15.90
C LEU A 103 -7.11 1.52 14.45
N VAL A 104 -8.04 0.78 13.82
CA VAL A 104 -7.91 0.35 12.42
C VAL A 104 -7.97 1.55 11.49
N SER A 105 -8.89 2.48 11.72
CA SER A 105 -9.00 3.71 10.93
C SER A 105 -7.72 4.57 11.04
N SER A 106 -7.16 4.69 12.24
CA SER A 106 -5.88 5.39 12.44
C SER A 106 -4.70 4.71 11.76
N LEU A 107 -4.67 3.37 11.77
CA LEU A 107 -3.64 2.55 11.13
C LEU A 107 -3.66 2.72 9.61
N VAL A 108 -4.85 2.65 8.99
CA VAL A 108 -5.03 2.83 7.54
C VAL A 108 -4.60 4.22 7.10
N ILE A 109 -4.96 5.27 7.86
CA ILE A 109 -4.53 6.65 7.57
C ILE A 109 -3.01 6.76 7.68
N SER A 110 -2.42 6.26 8.77
CA SER A 110 -0.97 6.29 9.00
C SER A 110 -0.19 5.59 7.89
N TRP A 111 -0.65 4.40 7.47
CA TRP A 111 -0.05 3.67 6.35
C TRP A 111 -0.17 4.42 5.04
N SER A 112 -1.36 4.97 4.75
CA SER A 112 -1.56 5.70 3.50
C SER A 112 -0.66 6.93 3.40
N VAL A 113 -0.52 7.70 4.49
CA VAL A 113 0.39 8.86 4.52
C VAL A 113 1.85 8.43 4.32
N THR A 114 2.29 7.38 5.02
CA THR A 114 3.67 6.89 4.92
C THR A 114 4.00 6.43 3.49
N GLU A 115 3.07 5.74 2.85
CA GLU A 115 3.26 5.17 1.52
C GLU A 115 3.16 6.19 0.39
N VAL A 116 2.32 7.23 0.55
CA VAL A 116 2.30 8.38 -0.36
C VAL A 116 3.63 9.13 -0.36
N LEU A 117 4.27 9.28 0.82
CA LEU A 117 5.58 9.93 0.93
C LEU A 117 6.74 9.06 0.42
N ARG A 118 6.58 7.73 0.42
CA ARG A 118 7.59 6.77 -0.03
C ARG A 118 7.62 6.60 -1.55
N SER A 119 6.47 6.73 -2.20
CA SER A 119 6.26 6.50 -3.63
C SER A 119 6.85 7.62 -4.48
#